data_AF-A0A0X1U7T4-F1
#
_entry.id   AF-A0A0X1U7T4-F1
#
_cell.length_a   1.000
_cell.length_b   1.000
_cell.length_c   1.000
_cell.angle_alpha   90.00
_cell.angle_beta   90.00
_cell.angle_gamma   90.00
#
_symmetry.space_group_name_H-M   'P 1'
#
loop_
_entity.id
_entity.type
_entity.pdbx_description
1 polymer ?
#
loop_
_entity_poly.entity_id
_entity_poly.type
_entity_poly.pdbx_seq_one_letter_code
_entity_poly.pdbx_strand_id
1 'polypeptide(L)'
;MIGSYGPIIFIVSDKMALTFSRLSRSAGSEWATHETLRGKKRSEYIGPVLQTISLEITLSAMHGVRPRQTAETLVQMAENGVVYPFVVGGKPVGNNLWKLLSVSDDWKGIYSKGEVSEITVSLSIEEYV
;
A
#
# COMPACT_ATOMS: atom_id res chain seq x y z
N MET A 1 -18.32 -2.79 1.62
CA MET A 1 -17.04 -2.06 1.79
C MET A 1 -16.00 -3.06 2.28
N ILE A 2 -14.84 -3.12 1.61
CA ILE A 2 -13.75 -4.06 1.90
C ILE A 2 -12.71 -3.41 2.81
N GLY A 3 -12.40 -2.13 2.57
CA GLY A 3 -11.44 -1.39 3.38
C GLY A 3 -11.36 0.08 2.96
N SER A 4 -10.52 0.84 3.63
CA SER A 4 -10.24 2.24 3.31
C SER A 4 -8.80 2.61 3.63
N TYR A 5 -8.23 3.45 2.77
CA TYR A 5 -6.97 4.15 3.00
C TYR A 5 -7.21 5.65 2.76
N GLY A 6 -7.46 6.40 3.82
CA GLY A 6 -7.85 7.81 3.73
C GLY A 6 -9.10 8.01 2.85
N PRO A 7 -9.05 8.85 1.80
CA PRO A 7 -10.17 9.10 0.90
C PRO A 7 -10.49 7.93 -0.04
N ILE A 8 -9.59 6.95 -0.16
CA ILE A 8 -9.77 5.80 -1.06
C ILE A 8 -10.52 4.71 -0.32
N ILE A 9 -11.68 4.33 -0.87
CA ILE A 9 -12.55 3.30 -0.32
C ILE A 9 -12.51 2.09 -1.25
N PHE A 10 -12.00 0.97 -0.73
CA PHE A 10 -12.05 -0.30 -1.42
C PHE A 10 -13.45 -0.90 -1.27
N ILE A 11 -14.15 -1.07 -2.40
CA ILE A 11 -15.52 -1.54 -2.44
C ILE A 11 -15.78 -2.35 -3.69
N VAL A 12 -16.55 -3.42 -3.53
CA VAL A 12 -17.16 -4.17 -4.63
C VAL A 12 -18.68 -4.00 -4.52
N SER A 13 -19.29 -3.60 -5.61
CA SER A 13 -20.72 -3.36 -5.79
C SER A 13 -21.11 -3.66 -7.24
N ASP A 14 -22.40 -3.74 -7.53
CA ASP A 14 -22.90 -4.00 -8.90
C ASP A 14 -22.48 -2.93 -9.92
N LYS A 15 -22.10 -1.74 -9.43
CA LYS A 15 -21.70 -0.59 -10.28
C LYS A 15 -20.20 -0.36 -10.34
N MET A 16 -19.47 -0.77 -9.31
CA MET A 16 -18.05 -0.49 -9.17
C MET A 16 -17.33 -1.57 -8.38
N ALA A 17 -16.20 -2.05 -8.90
CA ALA A 17 -15.28 -2.92 -8.17
C ALA A 17 -13.88 -2.29 -8.11
N LEU A 18 -13.52 -1.80 -6.93
CA LEU A 18 -12.19 -1.33 -6.56
C LEU A 18 -11.71 -2.14 -5.36
N THR A 19 -10.84 -3.12 -5.61
CA THR A 19 -10.28 -4.00 -4.58
C THR A 19 -8.78 -4.19 -4.82
N PHE A 20 -8.06 -4.54 -3.76
CA PHE A 20 -6.69 -5.00 -3.88
C PHE A 20 -6.67 -6.48 -4.29
N SER A 21 -5.79 -6.84 -5.20
CA SER A 21 -5.51 -8.23 -5.60
C SER A 21 -4.61 -8.92 -4.58
N ARG A 22 -3.72 -8.15 -3.94
CA ARG A 22 -2.77 -8.63 -2.95
C ARG A 22 -2.52 -7.58 -1.87
N LEU A 23 -2.43 -8.04 -0.63
CA LEU A 23 -2.00 -7.27 0.52
C LEU A 23 -0.95 -8.06 1.29
N SER A 24 0.23 -7.48 1.48
CA SER A 24 1.30 -8.06 2.30
C SER A 24 1.82 -7.04 3.31
N ARG A 25 1.94 -7.46 4.57
CA ARG A 25 2.49 -6.65 5.66
C ARG A 25 3.77 -7.29 6.17
N SER A 26 4.82 -6.50 6.30
CA SER A 26 6.10 -6.86 6.89
C SER A 26 6.27 -6.10 8.21
N ALA A 27 6.68 -6.80 9.25
CA ALA A 27 7.01 -6.23 10.55
C ALA A 27 8.31 -6.90 11.04
N GLY A 28 9.18 -6.12 11.67
CA GLY A 28 10.50 -6.61 12.04
C GLY A 28 11.05 -5.95 13.30
N SER A 29 12.21 -6.45 13.69
CA SER A 29 13.01 -5.93 14.80
C SER A 29 14.47 -5.94 14.39
N GLU A 30 15.21 -4.92 14.80
CA GLU A 30 16.63 -4.79 14.54
C GLU A 30 17.43 -5.41 15.71
N TRP A 31 18.43 -6.22 15.35
CA TRP A 31 19.30 -6.92 16.29
C TRP A 31 20.77 -6.71 15.92
N ALA A 32 21.58 -6.24 16.87
CA ALA A 32 23.03 -6.16 16.71
C ALA A 32 23.65 -7.53 17.04
N THR A 33 24.70 -7.92 16.30
CA THR A 33 25.45 -9.14 16.60
C THR A 33 26.87 -8.78 17.03
N HIS A 34 27.25 -9.21 18.23
CA HIS A 34 28.57 -8.97 18.81
C HIS A 34 29.42 -10.24 18.72
N GLU A 35 30.64 -10.08 18.20
CA GLU A 35 31.62 -11.17 18.14
C GLU A 35 32.31 -11.34 19.49
N THR A 36 32.46 -12.59 19.91
CA THR A 36 33.22 -12.97 21.10
C THR A 36 34.37 -13.87 20.72
N LEU A 37 35.56 -13.63 21.30
CA LEU A 37 36.73 -14.44 21.03
C LEU A 37 36.46 -15.91 21.41
N ARG A 38 36.50 -16.80 20.40
CA ARG A 38 36.28 -18.26 20.52
C ARG A 38 34.90 -18.69 21.05
N GLY A 39 33.89 -17.81 20.99
CA GLY A 39 32.52 -18.10 21.46
C GLY A 39 31.44 -17.92 20.38
N LYS A 40 30.23 -18.40 20.66
CA LYS A 40 29.05 -18.10 19.81
C LYS A 40 28.76 -16.61 19.87
N LYS A 41 28.47 -16.03 18.70
CA LYS A 41 28.09 -14.61 18.58
C LYS A 41 26.85 -14.34 19.45
N ARG A 42 26.82 -13.18 20.11
CA ARG A 42 25.69 -12.74 20.95
C ARG A 42 24.83 -11.74 20.18
N SER A 43 23.52 -11.91 20.23
CA SER A 43 22.56 -10.99 19.64
C SER A 43 22.00 -10.05 20.69
N GLU A 44 22.04 -8.75 20.44
CA GLU A 44 21.46 -7.69 21.26
C GLU A 44 20.29 -7.05 20.52
N TYR A 45 19.19 -6.81 21.23
CA TYR A 45 18.01 -6.17 20.66
C TYR A 45 18.20 -4.65 20.61
N ILE A 46 18.15 -4.07 19.42
CA ILE A 46 18.24 -2.60 19.25
C ILE A 46 16.86 -1.98 19.39
N GLY A 47 15.88 -2.49 18.66
CA GLY A 47 14.55 -1.89 18.63
C GLY A 47 13.62 -2.48 17.56
N PRO A 48 12.35 -2.02 17.54
CA PRO A 48 11.40 -2.39 16.50
C PRO A 48 11.68 -1.62 15.21
N VAL A 49 11.47 -2.27 14.06
CA VAL A 49 11.55 -1.64 12.73
C VAL A 49 10.14 -1.20 12.32
N LEU A 50 10.05 -0.06 11.63
CA LEU A 50 8.79 0.42 11.07
C LEU A 50 8.17 -0.63 10.16
N GLN A 51 6.86 -0.83 10.31
CA GLN A 51 6.16 -1.80 9.48
C GLN A 51 5.96 -1.26 8.07
N THR A 52 5.96 -2.16 7.09
CA THR A 52 5.67 -1.81 5.69
C THR A 52 4.52 -2.66 5.18
N ILE A 53 3.62 -2.05 4.42
CA ILE A 53 2.52 -2.70 3.71
C ILE A 53 2.74 -2.49 2.22
N SER A 54 2.72 -3.58 1.46
CA SER A 54 2.67 -3.55 0.01
C SER A 54 1.29 -3.98 -0.45
N LEU A 55 0.68 -3.17 -1.30
CA LEU A 55 -0.66 -3.38 -1.82
C LEU A 55 -0.62 -3.34 -3.34
N GLU A 56 -1.29 -4.28 -3.98
CA GLU A 56 -1.47 -4.30 -5.42
C GLU A 56 -2.95 -4.14 -5.75
N ILE A 57 -3.27 -3.18 -6.62
CA ILE A 57 -4.64 -2.83 -7.04
C ILE A 57 -4.71 -2.89 -8.55
N THR A 58 -5.74 -3.55 -9.08
CA THR A 58 -6.04 -3.50 -10.52
C THR A 58 -7.24 -2.58 -10.73
N LEU A 59 -6.98 -1.43 -11.36
CA LEU A 59 -8.00 -0.47 -11.77
C LEU A 59 -8.44 -0.81 -13.19
N SER A 60 -9.72 -1.12 -13.40
CA SER A 60 -10.22 -1.41 -14.75
C SER A 60 -11.50 -0.63 -15.05
N ALA A 61 -11.54 -0.04 -16.24
CA ALA A 61 -12.68 0.70 -16.75
C ALA A 61 -13.93 -0.19 -16.91
N MET A 62 -13.72 -1.48 -17.17
CA MET A 62 -14.82 -2.46 -17.26
C MET A 62 -15.54 -2.64 -15.93
N HIS A 63 -14.85 -2.41 -14.82
CA HIS A 63 -15.40 -2.52 -13.47
C HIS A 63 -16.01 -1.20 -12.96
N GLY A 64 -16.31 -0.25 -13.86
CA GLY A 64 -16.96 1.03 -13.52
C GLY A 64 -16.06 2.03 -12.79
N VAL A 65 -14.77 1.71 -12.62
CA VAL A 65 -13.77 2.61 -12.05
C VAL A 65 -13.20 3.47 -13.18
N ARG A 66 -12.84 4.74 -12.91
CA ARG A 66 -12.05 5.56 -13.85
C ARG A 66 -10.56 5.36 -13.54
N PRO A 67 -9.81 4.53 -14.30
CA PRO A 67 -8.47 4.12 -13.89
C PRO A 67 -7.52 5.31 -13.79
N ARG A 68 -7.53 6.17 -14.81
CA ARG A 68 -6.67 7.37 -14.87
C ARG A 68 -6.89 8.34 -13.72
N GLN A 69 -8.13 8.72 -13.46
CA GLN A 69 -8.46 9.67 -12.40
C GLN A 69 -8.08 9.12 -11.01
N THR A 70 -8.28 7.81 -10.81
CA THR A 70 -7.96 7.14 -9.54
C THR A 70 -6.45 7.02 -9.34
N ALA A 71 -5.71 6.69 -10.40
CA ALA A 71 -4.24 6.65 -10.38
C ALA A 71 -3.63 8.04 -10.10
N GLU A 72 -4.10 9.09 -10.79
CA GLU A 72 -3.65 10.48 -10.55
C GLU A 72 -3.93 10.91 -9.10
N THR A 73 -5.06 10.51 -8.52
CA THR A 73 -5.37 10.77 -7.10
C THR A 73 -4.40 10.06 -6.16
N LEU A 74 -4.02 8.81 -6.46
CA LEU A 74 -3.04 8.05 -5.69
C LEU A 74 -1.65 8.69 -5.74
N VAL A 75 -1.22 9.15 -6.91
CA VAL A 75 0.04 9.87 -7.08
C VAL A 75 0.03 11.18 -6.27
N GLN A 76 -1.03 11.97 -6.37
CA GLN A 76 -1.16 13.21 -5.58
C GLN A 76 -1.14 12.94 -4.08
N MET A 77 -1.75 11.85 -3.60
CA MET A 77 -1.68 11.47 -2.19
C MET A 77 -0.26 11.14 -1.75
N ALA A 78 0.56 10.56 -2.62
CA ALA A 78 1.97 10.28 -2.32
C ALA A 78 2.79 11.57 -2.26
N GLU A 79 2.56 12.50 -3.18
CA GLU A 79 3.28 13.77 -3.26
C GLU A 79 2.91 14.74 -2.13
N ASN A 80 1.66 14.71 -1.65
CA ASN A 80 1.18 15.60 -0.58
C ASN A 80 1.68 15.22 0.82
N GLY A 81 2.38 14.09 0.99
CA GLY A 81 2.94 13.68 2.28
C GLY A 81 1.89 13.41 3.37
N VAL A 82 0.67 13.05 2.98
CA VAL A 82 -0.45 12.81 3.91
C VAL A 82 -0.38 11.42 4.54
N VAL A 83 -0.78 11.34 5.81
CA VAL A 83 -0.82 10.10 6.58
C VAL A 83 -2.26 9.71 6.90
N TYR A 84 -2.60 8.44 6.73
CA TYR A 84 -3.96 7.95 6.93
C TYR A 84 -4.01 6.65 7.73
N PRO A 85 -5.12 6.39 8.44
CA PRO A 85 -5.38 5.07 8.96
C PRO A 85 -5.70 4.12 7.79
N PHE A 86 -5.19 2.90 7.88
CA PHE A 86 -5.53 1.83 6.95
C PHE A 86 -6.47 0.85 7.62
N VAL A 87 -7.65 0.64 7.04
CA VAL A 87 -8.71 -0.19 7.62
C VAL A 87 -9.12 -1.26 6.61
N VAL A 88 -9.20 -2.51 7.05
CA VAL A 88 -9.65 -3.63 6.22
C VAL A 88 -10.69 -4.43 7.01
N GLY A 89 -11.85 -4.70 6.40
CA GLY A 89 -12.95 -5.43 7.03
C GLY A 89 -13.49 -4.78 8.30
N GLY A 90 -13.40 -3.45 8.41
CA GLY A 90 -13.80 -2.70 9.60
C GLY A 90 -12.81 -2.76 10.77
N LYS A 91 -11.62 -3.35 10.57
CA LYS A 91 -10.56 -3.39 11.57
C LYS A 91 -9.34 -2.59 11.08
N PRO A 92 -8.76 -1.72 11.92
CA PRO A 92 -7.53 -1.02 11.56
C PRO A 92 -6.39 -2.03 11.40
N VAL A 93 -5.58 -1.83 10.38
CA VAL A 93 -4.36 -2.60 10.15
C VAL A 93 -3.24 -1.90 10.90
N GLY A 94 -2.84 -2.45 12.03
CA GLY A 94 -1.88 -1.80 12.94
C GLY A 94 -2.53 -0.75 13.84
N ASN A 95 -1.74 -0.18 14.75
CA ASN A 95 -2.20 0.82 15.71
C ASN A 95 -1.87 2.26 15.30
N ASN A 96 -0.93 2.42 14.36
CA ASN A 96 -0.37 3.70 13.96
C ASN A 96 -0.96 4.18 12.62
N LEU A 97 -0.67 5.44 12.30
CA LEU A 97 -0.95 5.99 10.98
C LEU A 97 0.05 5.45 9.96
N TRP A 98 -0.32 5.55 8.69
CA TRP A 98 0.46 5.04 7.59
C TRP A 98 0.75 6.15 6.59
N LYS A 99 2.01 6.26 6.17
CA LYS A 99 2.46 7.18 5.12
C LYS A 99 2.61 6.43 3.81
N LEU A 100 2.23 7.06 2.70
CA LEU A 100 2.43 6.49 1.37
C LEU A 100 3.87 6.79 0.93
N LEU A 101 4.70 5.75 0.81
CA LEU A 101 6.12 5.88 0.47
C LEU A 101 6.32 5.97 -1.05
N SER A 102 5.63 5.10 -1.80
CA SER A 102 5.73 5.07 -3.25
C SER A 102 4.48 4.51 -3.91
N VAL A 103 4.27 4.96 -5.15
CA VAL A 103 3.20 4.55 -6.05
C VAL A 103 3.84 4.20 -7.38
N SER A 104 3.50 3.04 -7.93
CA SER A 104 3.97 2.58 -9.23
C SER A 104 2.79 2.13 -10.06
N ASP A 105 2.59 2.76 -11.22
CA ASP A 105 1.45 2.53 -12.09
C ASP A 105 1.89 1.88 -13.40
N ASP A 106 1.34 0.71 -13.71
CA ASP A 106 1.54 0.00 -14.98
C ASP A 106 0.28 0.11 -15.85
N TRP A 107 0.40 0.76 -17.00
CA TRP A 107 -0.73 1.14 -17.85
C TRP A 107 -0.93 0.11 -18.97
N LYS A 108 -2.13 -0.45 -19.07
CA LYS A 108 -2.48 -1.49 -20.06
C LYS A 108 -3.71 -1.11 -20.89
N GLY A 109 -3.62 -1.38 -22.20
CA GLY A 109 -4.69 -1.11 -23.15
C GLY A 109 -4.99 0.38 -23.27
N ILE A 110 -4.06 1.11 -23.89
CA ILE A 110 -4.22 2.52 -24.20
C ILE A 110 -4.95 2.64 -25.54
N TYR A 111 -6.11 3.28 -25.53
CA TYR A 111 -6.97 3.51 -26.68
C TYR A 111 -6.80 4.94 -27.22
N SER A 112 -7.50 5.22 -28.34
CA SER A 112 -7.54 6.55 -28.93
C SER A 112 -7.89 7.62 -27.89
N LYS A 113 -7.28 8.80 -27.99
CA LYS A 113 -7.39 9.92 -27.02
C LYS A 113 -6.75 9.65 -25.64
N GLY A 114 -5.98 8.57 -25.48
CA GLY A 114 -5.28 8.26 -24.24
C GLY A 114 -6.21 7.74 -23.14
N GLU A 115 -7.34 7.14 -23.54
CA GLU A 115 -8.20 6.38 -22.65
C GLU A 115 -7.53 5.05 -22.29
N VAL A 116 -7.65 4.62 -21.05
CA VAL A 116 -6.95 3.43 -20.54
C VAL A 116 -7.99 2.43 -20.05
N SER A 117 -7.91 1.19 -20.53
CA SER A 117 -8.80 0.13 -20.03
C SER A 117 -8.41 -0.34 -18.65
N GLU A 118 -7.11 -0.47 -18.38
CA GLU A 118 -6.62 -1.12 -17.17
C GLU A 118 -5.31 -0.50 -16.68
N ILE A 119 -5.18 -0.30 -15.38
CA ILE A 119 -3.96 0.16 -14.72
C ILE A 119 -3.72 -0.74 -13.51
N THR A 120 -2.55 -1.36 -13.42
CA THR A 120 -2.12 -2.04 -12.20
C THR A 120 -1.29 -1.07 -11.36
N VAL A 121 -1.78 -0.75 -10.17
CA VAL A 121 -1.12 0.16 -9.23
C VAL A 121 -0.53 -0.63 -8.07
N SER A 122 0.76 -0.44 -7.83
CA SER A 122 1.47 -0.98 -6.67
C SER A 122 1.78 0.13 -5.68
N LEU A 123 1.24 0.02 -4.46
CA LEU A 123 1.46 0.98 -3.37
C LEU A 123 2.40 0.38 -2.33
N SER A 124 3.41 1.14 -1.94
CA SER A 124 4.23 0.84 -0.75
C SER A 124 3.93 1.87 0.32
N ILE A 125 3.48 1.38 1.46
CA ILE A 125 3.00 2.18 2.59
C ILE A 125 3.86 1.82 3.80
N GLU A 126 4.32 2.80 4.55
CA GLU A 126 5.15 2.59 5.74
C GLU A 126 4.45 3.15 6.98
N GLU A 127 4.71 2.53 8.12
CA GLU A 127 4.22 2.98 9.42
C GLU A 127 4.79 4.37 9.76
N TYR A 128 3.96 5.23 10.32
CA TYR A 128 4.32 6.55 10.79
C TYR A 128 4.17 6.61 12.32
N VAL A 129 5.29 6.82 13.02
CA VAL A 129 5.41 6.93 14.48
C VAL A 129 5.92 8.31 14.85
#